data_AF-A0A7S4GFY7-F1
#
_entry.id   AF-A0A7S4GFY7-F1
#
_cell.length_a   1.000
_cell.length_b   1.000
_cell.length_c   1.000
_cell.angle_alpha   90.00
_cell.angle_beta   90.00
_cell.angle_gamma   90.00
#
_symmetry.space_group_name_H-M   'P 1'
#
loop_
_entity.id
_entity.type
_entity.pdbx_description
1 polymer ?
#
loop_
_entity_poly.entity_id
_entity_poly.type
_entity_poly.pdbx_seq_one_letter_code
_entity_poly.pdbx_strand_id
1 'polypeptide(L)'
;NDPALGHHYYFTSSDVKSDDAVAKEYTAREGKAYVWYNVALTAPDQLRQRVAWALSQILITAENAAGGEEWTEVWAHYYDHFVRHAFGNYRDLLREVAYSPMMGKYLTYERNKAYRFEKTWPDENFAREIMQLFTVGLWQLHPNGTRRLDGQGRPIPTYDNDDIVAFARVWTGLSRQASRGNYDLPTSSYPNLLDPMFIKMLWKDLLPKTDLEGGYLGDGYPLCAELPAHHFLSKGARFRYTGRTSDEGAIFDTDAEGAFRGRFTPAAATSALHAALCGYDADLGHCSWPADVVLPS
;
A
#
# COMPACT_ATOMS: atom_id res chain seq x y z
N ASN A 1 16.57 -45.27 15.00
CA ASN A 1 17.41 -44.08 15.30
C ASN A 1 18.86 -44.42 15.03
N ASP A 2 19.25 -44.39 13.76
CA ASP A 2 20.64 -44.53 13.33
C ASP A 2 21.19 -43.11 13.05
N PRO A 3 22.23 -42.65 13.76
CA PRO A 3 22.81 -41.32 13.61
C PRO A 3 23.68 -41.14 12.34
N ALA A 4 23.98 -42.20 11.58
CA ALA A 4 24.69 -42.10 10.30
C ALA A 4 23.80 -41.61 9.15
N LEU A 5 22.48 -41.73 9.31
CA LEU A 5 21.46 -41.30 8.35
C LEU A 5 21.12 -39.81 8.55
N GLY A 6 22.09 -38.91 8.38
CA GLY A 6 21.92 -37.47 8.59
C GLY A 6 20.58 -36.92 8.07
N HIS A 7 19.76 -36.36 8.97
CA HIS A 7 18.49 -35.65 8.74
C HIS A 7 17.84 -35.84 7.35
N HIS A 8 17.39 -37.07 7.04
CA HIS A 8 16.69 -37.39 5.78
C HIS A 8 15.22 -36.95 5.79
N TYR A 9 14.94 -35.68 6.05
CA TYR A 9 13.67 -35.11 5.57
C TYR A 9 13.91 -34.62 4.14
N TYR A 10 13.77 -35.52 3.18
CA TYR A 10 13.66 -35.14 1.78
C TYR A 10 12.21 -34.74 1.52
N PHE A 11 12.03 -33.48 1.13
CA PHE A 11 10.74 -32.96 0.69
C PHE A 11 10.56 -33.33 -0.78
N THR A 12 9.52 -34.09 -1.08
CA THR A 12 9.19 -34.46 -2.46
C THR A 12 8.03 -33.58 -2.89
N SER A 13 8.10 -32.95 -4.07
CA SER A 13 6.91 -32.27 -4.57
C SER A 13 5.82 -33.31 -4.80
N SER A 14 4.55 -32.92 -4.64
CA SER A 14 3.39 -33.79 -4.92
C SER A 14 3.38 -34.41 -6.33
N ASP A 15 4.17 -33.85 -7.25
CA ASP A 15 4.34 -34.34 -8.63
C ASP A 15 5.37 -35.48 -8.75
N VAL A 16 6.15 -35.74 -7.71
CA VAL A 16 7.15 -36.82 -7.66
C VAL A 16 6.76 -37.79 -6.55
N LYS A 17 6.08 -38.87 -6.94
CA LYS A 17 5.83 -39.99 -6.03
C LYS A 17 7.15 -40.64 -5.65
N SER A 18 7.49 -40.55 -4.38
CA SER A 18 8.60 -41.26 -3.76
C SER A 18 8.00 -42.40 -2.95
N ASP A 19 8.41 -43.65 -3.25
CA ASP A 19 7.99 -44.86 -2.52
C ASP A 19 8.67 -45.00 -1.14
N ASP A 20 9.27 -43.92 -0.68
CA ASP A 20 10.27 -43.91 0.37
C ASP A 20 9.57 -43.45 1.65
N ALA A 21 9.46 -44.33 2.65
CA ALA A 21 8.57 -44.18 3.81
C ALA A 21 8.87 -42.96 4.73
N VAL A 22 9.95 -42.23 4.43
CA VAL A 22 10.40 -41.03 5.15
C VAL A 22 10.16 -39.74 4.33
N ALA A 23 9.68 -39.87 3.08
CA ALA A 23 9.25 -38.75 2.26
C ALA A 23 8.13 -37.99 2.96
N LYS A 24 8.31 -36.68 3.15
CA LYS A 24 7.18 -35.80 3.41
C LYS A 24 6.79 -35.12 2.11
N GLU A 25 5.55 -35.37 1.69
CA GLU A 25 4.96 -34.65 0.56
C GLU A 25 4.92 -33.16 0.91
N TYR A 26 5.61 -32.38 0.08
CA TYR A 26 5.53 -30.94 0.06
C TYR A 26 4.48 -30.53 -0.96
N THR A 27 3.50 -29.75 -0.52
CA THR A 27 2.60 -29.04 -1.44
C THR A 27 3.00 -27.57 -1.52
N ALA A 28 2.88 -26.97 -2.71
CA ALA A 28 3.18 -25.55 -2.89
C ALA A 28 2.37 -24.65 -1.95
N ARG A 29 1.16 -25.09 -1.56
CA ARG A 29 0.30 -24.42 -0.57
C ARG A 29 0.93 -24.32 0.82
N GLU A 30 1.75 -25.29 1.22
CA GLU A 30 2.40 -25.32 2.53
C GLU A 30 3.71 -24.52 2.57
N GLY A 31 4.29 -24.17 1.41
CA GLY A 31 5.57 -23.45 1.31
C GLY A 31 5.63 -22.20 2.17
N LYS A 32 4.60 -21.35 2.09
CA LYS A 32 4.50 -20.14 2.91
C LYS A 32 4.52 -20.41 4.41
N ALA A 33 3.90 -21.50 4.88
CA ALA A 33 3.89 -21.85 6.29
C ALA A 33 5.29 -22.31 6.73
N TYR A 34 6.00 -23.11 5.93
CA TYR A 34 7.37 -23.52 6.23
C TYR A 34 8.34 -22.34 6.28
N VAL A 35 8.27 -21.41 5.31
CA VAL A 35 9.07 -20.18 5.30
C VAL A 35 8.79 -19.38 6.57
N TRP A 36 7.52 -19.16 6.90
CA TRP A 36 7.14 -18.42 8.10
C TRP A 36 7.62 -19.10 9.38
N TYR A 37 7.44 -20.43 9.53
CA TYR A 37 7.91 -21.17 10.71
C TYR A 37 9.43 -21.09 10.87
N ASN A 38 10.18 -21.22 9.77
CA ASN A 38 11.63 -21.11 9.82
C ASN A 38 12.06 -19.73 10.34
N VAL A 39 11.49 -18.64 9.80
CA VAL A 39 11.76 -17.27 10.24
C VAL A 39 11.32 -17.07 11.69
N ALA A 40 10.09 -17.44 12.03
CA ALA A 40 9.54 -17.28 13.37
C ALA A 40 10.36 -17.99 14.45
N LEU A 41 10.92 -19.17 14.15
CA LEU A 41 11.68 -19.97 15.11
C LEU A 41 13.17 -19.62 15.16
N THR A 42 13.77 -19.20 14.06
CA THR A 42 15.24 -19.12 13.94
C THR A 42 15.79 -17.73 13.67
N ALA A 43 14.96 -16.77 13.24
CA ALA A 43 15.44 -15.44 12.92
C ALA A 43 15.98 -14.73 14.18
N PRO A 44 17.10 -13.99 14.09
CA PRO A 44 17.71 -13.32 15.24
C PRO A 44 16.85 -12.19 15.82
N ASP A 45 15.92 -11.64 15.04
CA ASP A 45 15.05 -10.50 15.38
C ASP A 45 13.68 -10.93 15.92
N GLN A 46 13.68 -11.86 16.87
CA GLN A 46 12.47 -12.50 17.45
C GLN A 46 11.38 -11.52 17.89
N LEU A 47 11.73 -10.37 18.48
CA LEU A 47 10.73 -9.36 18.87
C LEU A 47 9.99 -8.79 17.64
N ARG A 48 10.71 -8.52 16.55
CA ARG A 48 10.13 -8.01 15.29
C ARG A 48 9.13 -9.01 14.73
N GLN A 49 9.48 -10.30 14.71
CA GLN A 49 8.61 -11.36 14.21
C GLN A 49 7.33 -11.52 15.06
N ARG A 50 7.46 -11.43 16.40
CA ARG A 50 6.29 -11.48 17.30
C ARG A 50 5.34 -10.30 17.11
N VAL A 51 5.89 -9.10 16.95
CA VAL A 51 5.08 -7.90 16.70
C VAL A 51 4.46 -7.96 15.29
N ALA A 52 5.22 -8.39 14.29
CA ALA A 52 4.72 -8.59 12.93
C ALA A 52 3.55 -9.58 12.91
N TRP A 53 3.65 -10.68 13.65
CA TRP A 53 2.55 -11.64 13.81
C TRP A 53 1.33 -11.01 14.49
N ALA A 54 1.51 -10.23 15.57
CA ALA A 54 0.40 -9.55 16.21
C ALA A 54 -0.30 -8.55 15.27
N LEU A 55 0.46 -7.79 14.48
CA LEU A 55 -0.07 -6.86 13.48
C LEU A 55 -0.80 -7.59 12.35
N SER A 56 -0.33 -8.77 11.93
CA SER A 56 -1.01 -9.56 10.91
C SER A 56 -2.34 -10.16 11.38
N GLN A 57 -2.55 -10.28 12.70
CA GLN A 57 -3.86 -10.65 13.26
C GLN A 57 -4.85 -9.47 13.29
N ILE A 58 -4.37 -8.23 13.22
CA ILE A 58 -5.21 -7.03 13.16
C ILE A 58 -5.58 -6.75 11.70
N LEU A 59 -4.59 -6.65 10.83
CA LEU A 59 -4.75 -6.36 9.40
C LEU A 59 -4.82 -7.67 8.60
N ILE A 60 -5.86 -8.46 8.88
CA ILE A 60 -6.03 -9.80 8.35
C ILE A 60 -6.39 -9.81 6.85
N THR A 61 -5.92 -10.84 6.14
CA THR A 61 -6.38 -11.23 4.80
C THR A 61 -6.73 -12.72 4.78
N ALA A 62 -7.55 -13.14 3.80
CA ALA A 62 -7.95 -14.54 3.66
C ALA A 62 -7.51 -15.15 2.33
N GLU A 63 -6.98 -16.38 2.40
CA GLU A 63 -6.47 -17.13 1.25
C GLU A 63 -7.48 -17.27 0.11
N ASN A 64 -8.70 -17.69 0.44
CA ASN A 64 -9.78 -17.96 -0.52
C ASN A 64 -10.23 -16.70 -1.29
N ALA A 65 -10.16 -15.53 -0.66
CA ALA A 65 -10.59 -14.28 -1.24
C ALA A 65 -9.44 -13.52 -1.94
N ALA A 66 -8.22 -13.54 -1.38
CA ALA A 66 -7.04 -12.95 -2.02
C ALA A 66 -6.51 -13.82 -3.19
N GLY A 67 -6.70 -15.14 -3.14
CA GLY A 67 -6.17 -16.11 -4.10
C GLY A 67 -4.65 -16.30 -3.99
N GLY A 68 -4.07 -17.05 -4.93
CA GLY A 68 -2.63 -17.32 -4.93
C GLY A 68 -2.19 -18.22 -3.78
N GLU A 69 -3.03 -19.18 -3.38
CA GLU A 69 -2.82 -20.08 -2.23
C GLU A 69 -1.48 -20.84 -2.28
N GLU A 70 -0.98 -21.08 -3.49
CA GLU A 70 0.27 -21.79 -3.79
C GLU A 70 1.46 -20.85 -4.01
N TRP A 71 1.26 -19.53 -4.02
CA TRP A 71 2.29 -18.54 -4.35
C TRP A 71 3.01 -18.08 -3.08
N THR A 72 4.09 -18.77 -2.73
CA THR A 72 4.80 -18.55 -1.47
C THR A 72 5.33 -17.13 -1.34
N GLU A 73 5.93 -16.60 -2.42
CA GLU A 73 6.48 -15.24 -2.43
C GLU A 73 5.42 -14.16 -2.19
N VAL A 74 4.21 -14.32 -2.74
CA VAL A 74 3.12 -13.33 -2.59
C VAL A 74 2.67 -13.22 -1.14
N TRP A 75 2.48 -14.35 -0.46
CA TRP A 75 2.10 -14.38 0.95
C TRP A 75 3.23 -13.94 1.88
N ALA A 76 4.47 -14.33 1.59
CA ALA A 76 5.64 -13.89 2.35
C ALA A 76 5.83 -12.37 2.23
N HIS A 77 5.72 -11.81 1.02
CA HIS A 77 5.82 -10.37 0.78
C HIS A 77 4.74 -9.58 1.52
N TYR A 78 3.50 -10.08 1.56
CA TYR A 78 2.45 -9.45 2.36
C TYR A 78 2.78 -9.45 3.85
N TYR A 79 3.34 -10.56 4.35
CA TYR A 79 3.81 -10.64 5.74
C TYR A 79 4.98 -9.67 6.03
N ASP A 80 5.86 -9.45 5.05
CA ASP A 80 7.00 -8.54 5.16
C ASP A 80 6.58 -7.08 5.41
N HIS A 81 5.37 -6.67 5.03
CA HIS A 81 4.82 -5.37 5.43
C HIS A 81 4.82 -5.23 6.96
N PHE A 82 4.38 -6.25 7.69
CA PHE A 82 4.33 -6.23 9.15
C PHE A 82 5.71 -6.30 9.77
N VAL A 83 6.63 -7.08 9.18
CA VAL A 83 8.03 -7.16 9.63
C VAL A 83 8.73 -5.80 9.50
N ARG A 84 8.58 -5.14 8.34
CA ARG A 84 9.17 -3.81 8.09
C ARG A 84 8.63 -2.75 9.04
N HIS A 85 7.33 -2.74 9.30
CA HIS A 85 6.67 -1.74 10.14
C HIS A 85 6.49 -2.13 11.61
N ALA A 86 7.06 -3.24 12.07
CA ALA A 86 6.85 -3.77 13.42
C ALA A 86 7.08 -2.73 14.54
N PHE A 87 8.04 -1.82 14.35
CA PHE A 87 8.35 -0.74 15.32
C PHE A 87 8.10 0.65 14.75
N GLY A 88 7.37 0.73 13.63
CA GLY A 88 7.13 1.95 12.86
C GLY A 88 5.82 2.64 13.22
N ASN A 89 5.41 3.57 12.37
CA ASN A 89 4.15 4.28 12.51
C ASN A 89 3.00 3.43 11.93
N TYR A 90 1.90 3.27 12.69
CA TYR A 90 0.74 2.49 12.24
C TYR A 90 0.10 3.05 10.97
N ARG A 91 0.14 4.37 10.75
CA ARG A 91 -0.33 5.01 9.51
C ARG A 91 0.45 4.54 8.29
N ASP A 92 1.76 4.33 8.41
CA ASP A 92 2.59 3.89 7.29
C ASP A 92 2.35 2.41 6.97
N LEU A 93 2.20 1.57 8.01
CA LEU A 93 1.74 0.19 7.85
C LEU A 93 0.37 0.13 7.17
N LEU A 94 -0.60 0.89 7.67
CA LEU A 94 -1.96 0.91 7.15
C LEU A 94 -1.98 1.38 5.69
N ARG A 95 -1.17 2.39 5.34
CA ARG A 95 -0.99 2.82 3.95
C ARG A 95 -0.46 1.67 3.10
N GLU A 96 0.60 1.00 3.53
CA GLU A 96 1.17 -0.08 2.73
C GLU A 96 0.19 -1.24 2.52
N VAL A 97 -0.51 -1.65 3.57
CA VAL A 97 -1.58 -2.67 3.48
C VAL A 97 -2.72 -2.22 2.58
N ALA A 98 -3.17 -0.96 2.67
CA ALA A 98 -4.26 -0.43 1.85
C ALA A 98 -3.91 -0.38 0.35
N TYR A 99 -2.64 -0.24 -0.01
CA TYR A 99 -2.18 -0.28 -1.40
C TYR A 99 -1.80 -1.70 -1.87
N SER A 100 -1.78 -2.68 -0.97
CA SER A 100 -1.52 -4.06 -1.35
C SER A 100 -2.64 -4.62 -2.23
N PRO A 101 -2.33 -5.21 -3.39
CA PRO A 101 -3.34 -5.83 -4.26
C PRO A 101 -4.03 -7.04 -3.59
N MET A 102 -3.38 -7.70 -2.63
CA MET A 102 -4.01 -8.77 -1.84
C MET A 102 -5.15 -8.23 -0.98
N MET A 103 -4.93 -7.11 -0.29
CA MET A 103 -5.96 -6.44 0.49
C MET A 103 -7.05 -5.86 -0.43
N GLY A 104 -6.63 -5.23 -1.54
CA GLY A 104 -7.50 -4.74 -2.61
C GLY A 104 -8.54 -5.77 -3.06
N LYS A 105 -8.07 -6.99 -3.32
CA LYS A 105 -8.93 -8.09 -3.73
C LYS A 105 -9.74 -8.67 -2.58
N TYR A 106 -9.14 -8.81 -1.38
CA TYR A 106 -9.81 -9.36 -0.20
C TYR A 106 -11.04 -8.54 0.20
N LEU A 107 -10.93 -7.21 0.23
CA LEU A 107 -12.02 -6.29 0.61
C LEU A 107 -12.64 -5.58 -0.60
N THR A 108 -12.53 -6.19 -1.78
CA THR A 108 -13.28 -5.86 -3.00
C THR A 108 -13.19 -4.42 -3.50
N TYR A 109 -12.16 -3.67 -3.09
CA TYR A 109 -11.94 -2.30 -3.55
C TYR A 109 -10.92 -2.20 -4.70
N GLU A 110 -10.28 -3.31 -5.09
CA GLU A 110 -9.53 -3.38 -6.34
C GLU A 110 -10.47 -3.11 -7.52
N ARG A 111 -10.11 -2.14 -8.37
CA ARG A 111 -10.90 -1.67 -9.52
C ARG A 111 -12.26 -1.08 -9.12
N ASN A 112 -12.44 -0.65 -7.86
CA ASN A 112 -13.58 0.14 -7.45
C ASN A 112 -13.59 1.46 -8.23
N LYS A 113 -14.74 1.86 -8.76
CA LYS A 113 -14.84 2.99 -9.69
C LYS A 113 -15.80 4.04 -9.16
N ALA A 114 -15.49 5.31 -9.44
CA ALA A 114 -16.38 6.40 -9.13
C ALA A 114 -17.71 6.29 -9.88
N TYR A 115 -18.79 6.75 -9.24
CA TYR A 115 -20.13 6.78 -9.82
C TYR A 115 -20.17 7.46 -11.19
N ARG A 116 -19.39 8.54 -11.39
CA ARG A 116 -19.32 9.25 -12.67
C ARG A 116 -18.94 8.34 -13.85
N PHE A 117 -18.12 7.31 -13.60
CA PHE A 117 -17.61 6.38 -14.60
C PHE A 117 -18.53 5.17 -14.78
N GLU A 118 -18.90 4.48 -13.69
CA GLU A 118 -19.65 3.21 -13.76
C GLU A 118 -21.17 3.36 -13.66
N LYS A 119 -21.67 4.53 -13.21
CA LYS A 119 -23.09 4.78 -12.86
C LYS A 119 -23.64 3.85 -11.76
N THR A 120 -22.74 3.27 -10.96
CA THR A 120 -23.04 2.47 -9.77
C THR A 120 -22.25 3.04 -8.60
N TRP A 121 -22.81 2.93 -7.39
CA TRP A 121 -22.12 3.37 -6.17
C TRP A 121 -20.84 2.57 -5.94
N PRO A 122 -19.74 3.21 -5.50
CA PRO A 122 -18.52 2.51 -5.14
C PRO A 122 -18.74 1.46 -4.05
N ASP A 123 -17.95 0.38 -4.08
CA ASP A 123 -17.94 -0.63 -3.01
C ASP A 123 -17.48 0.01 -1.68
N GLU A 124 -18.25 -0.24 -0.62
CA GLU A 124 -18.07 0.31 0.73
C GLU A 124 -17.29 -0.60 1.68
N ASN A 125 -17.04 -1.85 1.30
CA ASN A 125 -16.51 -2.89 2.18
C ASN A 125 -15.21 -2.45 2.86
N PHE A 126 -14.21 -2.03 2.07
CA PHE A 126 -12.95 -1.56 2.64
C PHE A 126 -13.09 -0.28 3.49
N ALA A 127 -13.97 0.65 3.09
CA ALA A 127 -14.22 1.86 3.86
C ALA A 127 -14.82 1.53 5.24
N ARG A 128 -15.71 0.55 5.30
CA ARG A 128 -16.28 0.05 6.55
C ARG A 128 -15.22 -0.66 7.39
N GLU A 129 -14.52 -1.64 6.82
CA GLU A 129 -13.58 -2.47 7.59
C GLU A 129 -12.36 -1.68 8.09
N ILE A 130 -11.86 -0.71 7.31
CA ILE A 130 -10.73 0.11 7.74
C ILE A 130 -11.09 0.95 8.96
N MET A 131 -12.31 1.48 9.04
CA MET A 131 -12.80 2.23 10.19
C MET A 131 -13.18 1.31 11.35
N GLN A 132 -13.93 0.24 11.06
CA GLN A 132 -14.56 -0.62 12.07
C GLN A 132 -13.59 -1.60 12.74
N LEU A 133 -12.78 -2.31 11.95
CA LEU A 133 -11.95 -3.41 12.44
C LEU A 133 -10.49 -3.00 12.59
N PHE A 134 -9.98 -2.14 11.70
CA PHE A 134 -8.55 -1.88 11.61
C PHE A 134 -8.09 -0.61 12.31
N THR A 135 -9.00 0.31 12.65
CA THR A 135 -8.63 1.60 13.24
C THR A 135 -9.52 2.00 14.42
N VAL A 136 -10.51 2.86 14.18
CA VAL A 136 -11.18 3.68 15.21
C VAL A 136 -12.32 2.94 15.91
N GLY A 137 -12.86 1.88 15.30
CA GLY A 137 -13.95 1.09 15.86
C GLY A 137 -15.31 1.77 15.80
N LEU A 138 -16.33 1.05 16.26
CA LEU A 138 -17.73 1.49 16.22
C LEU A 138 -18.06 2.65 17.16
N TRP A 139 -17.35 2.75 18.29
CA TRP A 139 -17.72 3.63 19.39
C TRP A 139 -16.54 4.50 19.78
N GLN A 140 -16.82 5.77 20.07
CA GLN A 140 -15.80 6.66 20.59
C GLN A 140 -15.37 6.21 22.00
N LEU A 141 -14.06 6.15 22.23
CA LEU A 141 -13.48 5.73 23.49
C LEU A 141 -12.80 6.90 24.20
N HIS A 142 -12.81 6.86 25.52
CA HIS A 142 -11.89 7.61 26.35
C HIS A 142 -10.47 7.02 26.23
N PRO A 143 -9.41 7.77 26.59
CA PRO A 143 -8.03 7.26 26.55
C PRO A 143 -7.79 5.99 27.40
N ASN A 144 -8.67 5.72 28.38
CA ASN A 144 -8.63 4.51 29.20
C ASN A 144 -9.38 3.32 28.57
N GLY A 145 -9.89 3.44 27.35
CA GLY A 145 -10.62 2.39 26.61
C GLY A 145 -12.11 2.27 26.94
N THR A 146 -12.65 3.06 27.88
CA THR A 146 -14.09 3.04 28.18
C THR A 146 -14.88 3.84 27.14
N ARG A 147 -16.13 3.42 26.86
CA ARG A 147 -16.98 4.07 25.86
C ARG A 147 -17.41 5.46 26.33
N ARG A 148 -17.35 6.44 25.44
CA ARG A 148 -17.99 7.75 25.64
C ARG A 148 -19.49 7.60 25.47
N LEU A 149 -20.26 8.23 26.36
CA LEU A 149 -21.72 8.19 26.36
C LEU A 149 -22.32 9.56 26.03
N ASP A 150 -23.46 9.58 25.34
CA ASP A 150 -24.27 10.76 25.09
C ASP A 150 -25.04 11.20 26.36
N GLY A 151 -25.80 12.29 26.27
CA GLY A 151 -26.63 12.79 27.37
C GLY A 151 -27.75 11.84 27.83
N GLN A 152 -27.98 10.74 27.10
CA GLN A 152 -28.97 9.70 27.39
C GLN A 152 -28.31 8.40 27.88
N GLY A 153 -26.98 8.40 28.09
CA GLY A 153 -26.23 7.25 28.55
C GLY A 153 -25.94 6.20 27.47
N ARG A 154 -26.11 6.51 26.18
CA ARG A 154 -25.86 5.59 25.07
C ARG A 154 -24.45 5.83 24.49
N PRO A 155 -23.73 4.77 24.08
CA PRO A 155 -22.44 4.94 23.41
C PRO A 155 -22.52 5.83 22.17
N ILE A 156 -21.54 6.72 22.02
CA ILE A 156 -21.45 7.63 20.87
C ILE A 156 -20.79 6.89 19.70
N PRO A 157 -21.44 6.75 18.54
CA PRO A 157 -20.84 6.11 17.37
C PRO A 157 -19.66 6.93 16.84
N THR A 158 -18.65 6.27 16.31
CA THR A 158 -17.46 6.94 15.76
C THR A 158 -17.70 7.53 14.37
N TYR A 159 -18.55 6.88 13.59
CA TYR A 159 -18.92 7.26 12.22
C TYR A 159 -20.34 6.79 11.95
N ASP A 160 -20.96 7.31 10.89
CA ASP A 160 -22.28 6.88 10.41
C ASP A 160 -22.23 6.33 8.98
N ASN A 161 -23.41 6.15 8.38
CA ASN A 161 -23.49 5.61 7.02
C ASN A 161 -23.02 6.61 5.96
N ASP A 162 -23.19 7.91 6.19
CA ASP A 162 -22.77 8.95 5.25
C ASP A 162 -21.24 9.00 5.19
N ASP A 163 -20.57 8.79 6.34
CA ASP A 163 -19.12 8.62 6.41
C ASP A 163 -18.66 7.41 5.58
N ILE A 164 -19.32 6.26 5.71
CA ILE A 164 -18.97 5.05 4.93
C ILE A 164 -19.05 5.32 3.42
N VAL A 165 -20.13 5.96 2.96
CA VAL A 165 -20.32 6.30 1.55
C VAL A 165 -19.26 7.31 1.07
N ALA A 166 -18.95 8.32 1.89
CA ALA A 166 -17.92 9.31 1.58
C ALA A 166 -16.53 8.66 1.50
N PHE A 167 -16.18 7.77 2.43
CA PHE A 167 -14.91 7.08 2.47
C PHE A 167 -14.78 6.01 1.38
N ALA A 168 -15.87 5.37 0.95
CA ALA A 168 -15.88 4.47 -0.20
C ALA A 168 -15.36 5.17 -1.47
N ARG A 169 -15.72 6.45 -1.65
CA ARG A 169 -15.23 7.28 -2.76
C ARG A 169 -13.72 7.52 -2.69
N VAL A 170 -13.11 7.52 -1.51
CA VAL A 170 -11.64 7.62 -1.34
C VAL A 170 -10.94 6.43 -1.98
N TRP A 171 -11.51 5.23 -1.89
CA TRP A 171 -10.88 3.99 -2.36
C TRP A 171 -11.18 3.65 -3.82
N THR A 172 -11.87 4.53 -4.54
CA THR A 172 -12.03 4.42 -5.99
C THR A 172 -10.71 4.63 -6.74
N GLY A 173 -10.60 4.02 -7.91
CA GLY A 173 -9.50 4.21 -8.86
C GLY A 173 -8.29 3.30 -8.64
N LEU A 174 -8.24 2.49 -7.58
CA LEU A 174 -7.12 1.58 -7.37
C LEU A 174 -7.16 0.42 -8.37
N SER A 175 -6.02 0.12 -8.99
CA SER A 175 -5.88 -0.98 -9.95
C SER A 175 -4.52 -1.65 -9.79
N ARG A 176 -4.47 -2.96 -10.02
CA ARG A 176 -3.21 -3.72 -10.05
C ARG A 176 -2.27 -3.21 -11.14
N GLN A 177 -0.98 -3.25 -10.83
CA GLN A 177 0.09 -3.08 -11.80
C GLN A 177 0.04 -4.17 -12.88
N ALA A 178 0.68 -3.92 -14.01
CA ALA A 178 0.89 -4.95 -15.02
C ALA A 178 1.70 -6.12 -14.44
N SER A 179 1.46 -7.32 -14.98
CA SER A 179 2.28 -8.49 -14.64
C SER A 179 3.73 -8.25 -15.06
N ARG A 180 4.69 -8.69 -14.23
CA ARG A 180 6.13 -8.64 -14.52
C ARG A 180 6.76 -10.02 -14.31
N GLY A 181 8.00 -10.19 -14.74
CA GLY A 181 8.77 -11.40 -14.41
C GLY A 181 9.47 -11.30 -13.06
N ASN A 182 10.30 -12.31 -12.74
CA ASN A 182 11.16 -12.38 -11.55
C ASN A 182 10.41 -12.42 -10.22
N TYR A 183 9.28 -13.12 -10.17
CA TYR A 183 8.64 -13.56 -8.95
C TYR A 183 7.88 -14.86 -9.20
N ASP A 184 7.49 -15.55 -8.14
CA ASP A 184 6.90 -16.91 -8.07
C ASP A 184 5.50 -16.98 -8.70
N LEU A 185 5.40 -16.65 -10.00
CA LEU A 185 4.22 -16.84 -10.83
C LEU A 185 4.53 -17.83 -11.97
N PRO A 186 3.64 -18.80 -12.22
CA PRO A 186 3.87 -19.80 -13.25
C PRO A 186 4.02 -19.22 -14.67
N THR A 187 3.35 -18.07 -14.94
CA THR A 187 3.40 -17.38 -16.23
C THR A 187 3.12 -15.88 -16.08
N SER A 188 3.48 -15.07 -17.09
CA SER A 188 3.15 -13.64 -17.18
C SER A 188 1.65 -13.34 -17.34
N SER A 189 0.81 -14.36 -17.52
CA SER A 189 -0.65 -14.23 -17.62
C SER A 189 -1.33 -14.11 -16.24
N TYR A 190 -0.60 -14.37 -15.15
CA TYR A 190 -1.14 -14.27 -13.79
C TYR A 190 -1.07 -12.83 -13.26
N PRO A 191 -2.02 -12.45 -12.39
CA PRO A 191 -2.09 -11.08 -11.87
C PRO A 191 -0.92 -10.73 -10.96
N ASN A 192 -0.46 -9.48 -11.04
CA ASN A 192 0.51 -8.93 -10.10
C ASN A 192 -0.15 -8.70 -8.73
N LEU A 193 0.21 -9.54 -7.75
CA LEU A 193 -0.24 -9.46 -6.36
C LEU A 193 0.87 -9.01 -5.39
N LEU A 194 2.03 -8.57 -5.91
CA LEU A 194 3.15 -8.10 -5.11
C LEU A 194 3.19 -6.58 -5.06
N ASP A 195 3.22 -5.96 -6.24
CA ASP A 195 3.48 -4.54 -6.35
C ASP A 195 2.26 -3.72 -5.89
N PRO A 196 2.48 -2.56 -5.25
CA PRO A 196 1.39 -1.72 -4.78
C PRO A 196 0.50 -1.29 -5.95
N MET A 197 -0.83 -1.33 -5.73
CA MET A 197 -1.81 -0.85 -6.69
C MET A 197 -1.56 0.61 -7.04
N PHE A 198 -1.77 0.97 -8.30
CA PHE A 198 -1.69 2.35 -8.75
C PHE A 198 -3.09 2.99 -8.83
N ILE A 199 -3.14 4.31 -8.80
CA ILE A 199 -4.39 5.06 -8.97
C ILE A 199 -4.62 5.34 -10.45
N LYS A 200 -5.65 4.70 -11.02
CA LYS A 200 -6.16 5.01 -12.33
C LYS A 200 -7.10 6.22 -12.24
N MET A 201 -6.57 7.39 -12.61
CA MET A 201 -7.28 8.67 -12.51
C MET A 201 -8.67 8.67 -13.17
N LEU A 202 -8.84 7.97 -14.30
CA LEU A 202 -10.12 7.87 -15.00
C LEU A 202 -11.24 7.23 -14.15
N TRP A 203 -10.88 6.36 -13.20
CA TRP A 203 -11.81 5.68 -12.30
C TRP A 203 -11.91 6.35 -10.93
N LYS A 204 -11.06 7.34 -10.64
CA LYS A 204 -10.99 8.03 -9.36
C LYS A 204 -12.13 9.01 -9.19
N ASP A 205 -12.72 9.04 -8.01
CA ASP A 205 -13.63 10.10 -7.60
C ASP A 205 -12.81 11.35 -7.27
N LEU A 206 -13.10 12.46 -7.96
CA LEU A 206 -12.37 13.72 -7.82
C LEU A 206 -13.11 14.76 -6.96
N LEU A 207 -14.34 14.45 -6.55
CA LEU A 207 -15.17 15.38 -5.78
C LEU A 207 -14.69 15.40 -4.31
N PRO A 208 -14.95 16.47 -3.55
CA PRO A 208 -14.63 16.52 -2.12
C PRO A 208 -15.23 15.33 -1.35
N LYS A 209 -14.52 14.83 -0.35
CA LYS A 209 -15.00 13.81 0.59
C LYS A 209 -14.89 14.36 2.01
N THR A 210 -15.88 14.09 2.84
CA THR A 210 -15.90 14.54 4.22
C THR A 210 -14.84 13.82 5.06
N ASP A 211 -14.38 14.46 6.13
CA ASP A 211 -13.64 13.82 7.20
C ASP A 211 -14.59 13.41 8.34
N LEU A 212 -14.06 12.74 9.38
CA LEU A 212 -14.83 12.32 10.56
C LEU A 212 -15.06 13.45 11.58
N GLU A 213 -14.51 14.64 11.36
CA GLU A 213 -14.56 15.79 12.26
C GLU A 213 -15.55 16.88 11.77
N GLY A 214 -16.25 16.63 10.66
CA GLY A 214 -17.27 17.52 10.09
C GLY A 214 -16.75 18.50 9.03
N GLY A 215 -15.52 18.33 8.54
CA GLY A 215 -14.92 19.05 7.42
C GLY A 215 -14.75 18.18 6.17
N TYR A 216 -13.90 18.61 5.24
CA TYR A 216 -13.47 17.82 4.09
C TYR A 216 -12.02 17.39 4.22
N LEU A 217 -11.70 16.21 3.66
CA LEU A 217 -10.33 15.74 3.52
C LEU A 217 -9.49 16.78 2.77
N GLY A 218 -8.55 17.39 3.50
CA GLY A 218 -7.64 18.40 2.96
C GLY A 218 -7.83 19.80 3.53
N ASP A 219 -8.95 20.08 4.22
CA ASP A 219 -9.27 21.42 4.74
C ASP A 219 -8.26 21.92 5.79
N GLY A 220 -7.56 21.01 6.48
CA GLY A 220 -6.48 21.34 7.41
C GLY A 220 -5.16 21.76 6.76
N TYR A 221 -5.06 21.70 5.42
CA TYR A 221 -3.88 22.15 4.68
C TYR A 221 -4.10 23.55 4.10
N PRO A 222 -3.10 24.44 4.16
CA PRO A 222 -3.22 25.77 3.55
C PRO A 222 -3.46 25.62 2.04
N LEU A 223 -4.36 26.45 1.51
CA LEU A 223 -4.57 26.51 0.06
C LEU A 223 -3.31 27.00 -0.62
N CYS A 224 -3.05 26.55 -1.86
CA CYS A 224 -1.91 27.07 -2.64
C CYS A 224 -1.92 28.60 -2.79
N ALA A 225 -3.12 29.22 -2.75
CA ALA A 225 -3.30 30.66 -2.80
C ALA A 225 -3.02 31.38 -1.46
N GLU A 226 -3.10 30.65 -0.35
CA GLU A 226 -2.79 31.16 1.00
C GLU A 226 -1.30 31.00 1.33
N LEU A 227 -0.60 30.12 0.61
CA LEU A 227 0.84 30.00 0.69
C LEU A 227 1.52 31.21 0.03
N PRO A 228 2.69 31.65 0.55
CA PRO A 228 3.46 32.71 -0.10
C PRO A 228 3.72 32.41 -1.57
N ALA A 229 3.78 33.46 -2.39
CA ALA A 229 4.15 33.35 -3.79
C ALA A 229 5.49 32.59 -3.91
N HIS A 230 5.52 31.58 -4.78
CA HIS A 230 6.66 30.68 -4.95
C HIS A 230 7.10 29.94 -3.67
N HIS A 231 6.17 29.56 -2.77
CA HIS A 231 6.49 28.75 -1.59
C HIS A 231 7.28 27.47 -1.92
N PHE A 232 7.06 26.87 -3.10
CA PHE A 232 7.80 25.72 -3.59
C PHE A 232 9.31 25.99 -3.83
N LEU A 233 9.72 27.26 -3.89
CA LEU A 233 11.12 27.69 -3.94
C LEU A 233 11.68 28.09 -2.57
N SER A 234 10.89 27.97 -1.51
CA SER A 234 11.34 28.37 -0.17
C SER A 234 12.43 27.43 0.35
N LYS A 235 13.35 27.98 1.14
CA LYS A 235 14.32 27.20 1.91
C LYS A 235 13.65 26.03 2.62
N GLY A 236 14.18 24.83 2.43
CA GLY A 236 13.64 23.60 3.01
C GLY A 236 12.54 22.91 2.19
N ALA A 237 12.11 23.49 1.06
CA ALA A 237 11.23 22.78 0.13
C ALA A 237 11.89 21.49 -0.36
N ARG A 238 11.13 20.39 -0.36
CA ARG A 238 11.62 19.05 -0.71
C ARG A 238 11.02 18.61 -2.03
N PHE A 239 11.88 18.16 -2.92
CA PHE A 239 11.53 17.60 -4.23
C PHE A 239 11.91 16.13 -4.25
N ARG A 240 11.01 15.29 -4.73
CA ARG A 240 11.26 13.87 -4.95
C ARG A 240 11.23 13.57 -6.43
N TYR A 241 12.27 12.92 -6.92
CA TYR A 241 12.29 12.42 -8.28
C TYR A 241 11.44 11.14 -8.37
N THR A 242 10.33 11.20 -9.09
CA THR A 242 9.39 10.07 -9.25
C THR A 242 9.73 9.19 -10.45
N GLY A 243 10.48 9.71 -11.42
CA GLY A 243 10.89 8.96 -12.61
C GLY A 243 10.92 9.82 -13.86
N ARG A 244 11.26 9.19 -15.00
CA ARG A 244 11.31 9.85 -16.31
C ARG A 244 9.92 10.11 -16.89
N THR A 245 8.94 9.34 -16.47
CA THR A 245 7.52 9.47 -16.77
C THR A 245 6.79 9.80 -15.48
N SER A 246 5.71 10.58 -15.55
CA SER A 246 4.91 10.87 -14.37
C SER A 246 4.26 9.60 -13.83
N ASP A 247 4.25 9.46 -12.50
CA ASP A 247 3.50 8.41 -11.79
C ASP A 247 1.98 8.54 -12.01
N GLU A 248 1.52 9.70 -12.48
CA GLU A 248 0.12 9.98 -12.79
C GLU A 248 -0.32 9.36 -14.14
N GLY A 249 0.64 8.88 -14.94
CA GLY A 249 0.42 8.14 -16.18
C GLY A 249 0.58 8.98 -17.46
N ALA A 250 0.73 8.28 -18.59
CA ALA A 250 1.12 8.88 -19.87
C ALA A 250 0.21 10.00 -20.37
N ILE A 251 -1.08 10.01 -20.00
CA ILE A 251 -2.01 11.09 -20.38
C ILE A 251 -1.58 12.45 -19.83
N PHE A 252 -0.96 12.48 -18.65
CA PHE A 252 -0.43 13.71 -18.05
C PHE A 252 0.92 14.11 -18.68
N ASP A 253 1.67 13.14 -19.22
CA ASP A 253 2.93 13.34 -19.93
C ASP A 253 2.75 13.72 -21.42
N THR A 254 1.59 13.45 -22.01
CA THR A 254 1.27 13.81 -23.41
C THR A 254 0.28 14.97 -23.57
N ASP A 255 -0.44 15.39 -22.53
CA ASP A 255 -1.27 16.60 -22.56
C ASP A 255 -0.44 17.88 -22.73
N ALA A 256 -0.21 18.25 -23.99
CA ALA A 256 0.52 19.45 -24.41
C ALA A 256 -0.28 20.74 -24.16
N GLU A 257 -1.59 20.64 -23.89
CA GLU A 257 -2.49 21.80 -23.76
C GLU A 257 -2.68 22.23 -22.31
N GLY A 258 -2.13 21.49 -21.34
CA GLY A 258 -2.26 21.84 -19.91
C GLY A 258 -3.71 21.84 -19.43
N ALA A 259 -4.59 21.13 -20.13
CA ALA A 259 -6.02 21.13 -19.89
C ALA A 259 -6.37 20.56 -18.50
N PHE A 260 -5.55 19.66 -17.98
CA PHE A 260 -5.73 19.11 -16.63
C PHE A 260 -4.93 19.85 -15.55
N ARG A 261 -3.67 20.23 -15.84
CA ARG A 261 -2.80 21.07 -14.99
C ARG A 261 -1.75 21.77 -15.87
N GLY A 262 -1.40 23.01 -15.51
CA GLY A 262 -0.25 23.68 -16.12
C GLY A 262 1.04 22.89 -15.86
N ARG A 263 1.80 22.58 -16.91
CA ARG A 263 3.13 21.97 -16.76
C ARG A 263 4.13 23.02 -16.35
N PHE A 264 4.86 22.74 -15.27
CA PHE A 264 5.98 23.56 -14.84
C PHE A 264 7.28 22.82 -15.18
N THR A 265 7.97 23.31 -16.22
CA THR A 265 9.30 22.82 -16.60
C THR A 265 10.32 23.95 -16.30
N PRO A 266 11.18 23.80 -15.29
CA PRO A 266 12.19 24.81 -15.00
C PRO A 266 13.19 24.88 -16.16
N ALA A 267 13.53 26.09 -16.61
CA ALA A 267 14.43 26.29 -17.73
C ALA A 267 15.85 25.77 -17.43
N ALA A 268 16.36 24.87 -18.27
CA ALA A 268 17.61 24.14 -18.01
C ALA A 268 18.83 25.05 -17.83
N ALA A 269 18.89 26.15 -18.59
CA ALA A 269 20.05 27.04 -18.61
C ALA A 269 20.00 28.18 -17.57
N THR A 270 18.82 28.55 -17.09
CA THR A 270 18.63 29.80 -16.33
C THR A 270 17.95 29.61 -14.98
N SER A 271 17.35 28.44 -14.72
CA SER A 271 16.64 28.19 -13.48
C SER A 271 17.59 27.66 -12.41
N ALA A 272 17.70 28.40 -11.31
CA ALA A 272 18.38 27.92 -10.10
C ALA A 272 17.73 26.63 -9.55
N LEU A 273 16.40 26.49 -9.70
CA LEU A 273 15.70 25.26 -9.36
C LEU A 273 16.13 24.10 -10.26
N HIS A 274 16.24 24.30 -11.58
CA HIS A 274 16.75 23.25 -12.46
C HIS A 274 18.16 22.80 -12.04
N ALA A 275 19.06 23.75 -11.76
CA ALA A 275 20.42 23.44 -11.33
C ALA A 275 20.44 22.62 -10.03
N ALA A 276 19.61 22.98 -9.05
CA ALA A 276 19.48 22.26 -7.78
C ALA A 276 18.92 20.83 -7.96
N LEU A 277 17.91 20.65 -8.84
CA LEU A 277 17.28 19.35 -9.08
C LEU A 277 18.12 18.44 -9.98
N CYS A 278 18.86 19.01 -10.94
CA CYS A 278 19.72 18.28 -11.87
C CYS A 278 20.85 17.54 -11.14
N GLY A 279 21.40 18.14 -10.08
CA GLY A 279 22.57 17.58 -9.38
C GLY A 279 23.69 17.26 -10.36
N TYR A 280 24.05 18.24 -11.22
CA TYR A 280 24.93 18.02 -12.36
C TYR A 280 26.24 17.36 -11.92
N ASP A 281 26.54 16.21 -12.52
CA ASP A 281 27.76 15.46 -12.26
C ASP A 281 28.75 15.74 -13.39
N ALA A 282 29.84 16.43 -13.05
CA ALA A 282 30.87 16.83 -13.99
C ALA A 282 31.65 15.65 -14.57
N ASP A 283 31.70 14.52 -13.85
CA ASP A 283 32.38 13.30 -14.30
C ASP A 283 31.50 12.52 -15.28
N LEU A 284 30.18 12.59 -15.12
CA LEU A 284 29.19 11.93 -15.99
C LEU A 284 28.77 12.79 -17.20
N GLY A 285 28.98 14.11 -17.15
CA GLY A 285 28.60 15.05 -18.21
C GLY A 285 27.08 15.26 -18.36
N HIS A 286 26.27 14.74 -17.42
CA HIS A 286 24.81 14.85 -17.42
C HIS A 286 24.24 14.99 -16.00
N CYS A 287 22.95 15.32 -15.90
CA CYS A 287 22.24 15.43 -14.62
C CYS A 287 22.05 14.06 -13.96
N SER A 288 22.39 13.95 -12.68
CA SER A 288 22.24 12.71 -11.90
C SER A 288 20.82 12.50 -11.35
N TRP A 289 20.01 13.57 -11.25
CA TRP A 289 18.62 13.57 -10.74
C TRP A 289 18.46 12.81 -9.42
N PRO A 290 18.92 13.39 -8.30
CA PRO A 290 18.84 12.74 -6.99
C PRO A 290 17.39 12.42 -6.59
N ALA A 291 17.20 11.30 -5.90
CA ALA A 291 15.88 10.80 -5.50
C ALA A 291 15.12 11.80 -4.60
N ASP A 292 15.80 12.45 -3.65
CA ASP A 292 15.25 13.51 -2.82
C ASP A 292 16.22 14.70 -2.77
N VAL A 293 15.73 15.91 -3.08
CA VAL A 293 16.48 17.17 -3.01
C VAL A 293 15.75 18.10 -2.04
N VAL A 294 16.49 18.69 -1.09
CA VAL A 294 15.97 19.74 -0.20
C VAL A 294 16.64 21.05 -0.57
N LEU A 295 15.86 22.10 -0.85
CA LEU A 295 16.41 23.38 -1.26
C LEU A 295 17.19 24.03 -0.09
N PRO A 296 18.49 24.35 -0.29
CA PRO A 296 19.36 24.84 0.78
C PRO A 296 19.11 26.30 1.16
N SER A 297 18.49 27.10 0.28
CA SER A 297 18.21 28.53 0.45
C SER A 297 17.05 28.96 -0.44
#